data_AF-A0A968WZH8-F1
#
_entry.id   AF-A0A968WZH8-F1
#
_cell.length_a   1.000
_cell.length_b   1.000
_cell.length_c   1.000
_cell.angle_alpha   90.00
_cell.angle_beta   90.00
_cell.angle_gamma   90.00
#
_symmetry.space_group_name_H-M   'P 1'
#
loop_
_entity.id
_entity.type
_entity.pdbx_description
1 polymer ?
#
loop_
_entity_poly.entity_id
_entity_poly.type
_entity_poly.pdbx_seq_one_letter_code
_entity_poly.pdbx_strand_id
1 'polypeptide(L)'
;MVFCDDNNDGVRDLDGADDVIGTSDDEPGIAGVVLGLFNAAGTTAIDNPNIAGTQNYVVTTDANGSYAFTGLAAGTYTLRIATPPVAKPNSSPVTGTTDDGIDNDDNGIQTTSGGVINSPQIVLAANEVDNTVDFGLSRRACRFYRQCRFL
;
A
#
# COMPACT_ATOMS: atom_id res chain seq x y z
N MET A 1 2.63 5.78 -0.79
CA MET A 1 3.75 4.92 -0.32
C MET A 1 3.26 3.57 0.21
N VAL A 2 4.15 2.68 0.68
CA VAL A 2 3.80 1.41 1.35
C VAL A 2 4.64 1.26 2.60
N PHE A 3 4.02 1.01 3.76
CA PHE A 3 4.68 1.04 5.06
C PHE A 3 4.43 -0.18 5.93
N CYS A 4 5.27 -0.33 6.94
CA CYS A 4 5.22 -1.38 7.94
C CYS A 4 4.21 -1.07 9.05
N ASP A 5 2.90 -1.25 8.82
CA ASP A 5 1.94 -1.33 9.92
C ASP A 5 2.32 -2.51 10.84
N ASP A 6 2.86 -2.24 12.03
CA ASP A 6 3.05 -3.23 13.09
C ASP A 6 2.14 -2.94 14.31
N ASN A 7 1.61 -1.71 14.47
CA ASN A 7 0.68 -1.36 15.57
C ASN A 7 -0.79 -1.82 15.32
N ASN A 8 -1.21 -1.93 14.05
CA ASN A 8 -2.55 -2.26 13.52
C ASN A 8 -3.67 -1.21 13.77
N ASP A 9 -3.33 0.08 13.81
CA ASP A 9 -4.26 1.23 13.83
C ASP A 9 -4.39 1.98 12.49
N GLY A 10 -3.56 1.63 11.51
CA GLY A 10 -3.65 2.12 10.13
C GLY A 10 -3.02 3.48 9.88
N VAL A 11 -2.34 4.09 10.85
CA VAL A 11 -1.57 5.34 10.69
C VAL A 11 -0.07 5.03 10.73
N ARG A 12 0.71 5.70 9.88
CA ARG A 12 2.15 5.45 9.77
C ARG A 12 2.97 6.24 10.80
N ASP A 13 3.32 5.59 11.91
CA ASP A 13 4.18 6.19 12.94
C ASP A 13 5.67 6.18 12.55
N LEU A 14 6.31 7.36 12.52
CA LEU A 14 7.75 7.50 12.15
C LEU A 14 8.71 7.15 13.29
N ASP A 15 8.21 7.21 14.52
CA ASP A 15 8.89 7.09 15.81
C ASP A 15 8.13 6.17 16.78
N GLY A 16 7.26 5.32 16.22
CA GLY A 16 6.50 4.29 16.91
C GLY A 16 5.54 4.82 17.97
N ALA A 17 5.20 3.94 18.91
CA ALA A 17 4.29 4.28 20.00
C ALA A 17 5.02 4.88 21.23
N ASP A 18 6.34 5.10 21.16
CA ASP A 18 7.20 5.39 22.31
C ASP A 18 7.98 6.73 22.30
N ASP A 19 7.74 7.64 21.35
CA ASP A 19 8.43 8.95 21.19
C ASP A 19 9.91 8.82 20.75
N VAL A 20 10.32 7.69 20.13
CA VAL A 20 11.73 7.41 19.84
C VAL A 20 11.96 6.73 18.48
N ILE A 21 12.49 7.48 17.51
CA ILE A 21 12.99 6.96 16.23
C ILE A 21 14.09 5.90 16.43
N GLY A 22 13.96 4.76 15.77
CA GLY A 22 14.93 3.68 15.70
C GLY A 22 14.60 2.48 16.61
N THR A 23 13.35 2.36 17.04
CA THR A 23 12.88 1.31 17.98
C THR A 23 12.31 0.10 17.24
N SER A 24 11.49 -0.71 17.91
CA SER A 24 10.90 -1.93 17.36
C SER A 24 9.55 -1.70 16.69
N ASP A 25 9.04 -0.49 16.82
CA ASP A 25 7.68 -0.05 16.51
C ASP A 25 7.67 1.21 15.60
N ASP A 26 8.84 1.72 15.19
CA ASP A 26 9.01 2.45 13.93
C ASP A 26 8.20 1.78 12.79
N GLU A 27 7.52 2.56 11.95
CA GLU A 27 6.85 2.06 10.75
C GLU A 27 7.60 2.48 9.44
N PRO A 28 8.71 1.80 9.11
CA PRO A 28 9.49 2.09 7.91
C PRO A 28 8.77 1.66 6.63
N GLY A 29 9.15 2.27 5.51
CA GLY A 29 8.64 1.88 4.21
C GLY A 29 9.07 0.47 3.78
N ILE A 30 8.20 -0.23 3.04
CA ILE A 30 8.45 -1.59 2.55
C ILE A 30 8.95 -1.54 1.11
N ALA A 31 10.22 -1.88 0.91
CA ALA A 31 10.84 -1.97 -0.42
C ALA A 31 10.43 -3.23 -1.20
N GLY A 32 10.45 -3.15 -2.53
CA GLY A 32 10.24 -4.30 -3.42
C GLY A 32 8.78 -4.73 -3.61
N VAL A 33 7.81 -3.96 -3.11
CA VAL A 33 6.37 -4.22 -3.30
C VAL A 33 5.99 -3.79 -4.72
N VAL A 34 5.35 -4.69 -5.48
CA VAL A 34 4.91 -4.42 -6.86
C VAL A 34 3.47 -3.94 -6.86
N LEU A 35 3.26 -2.71 -7.34
CA LEU A 35 1.94 -2.12 -7.55
C LEU A 35 1.62 -2.11 -9.05
N GLY A 36 0.34 -2.34 -9.41
CA GLY A 36 -0.18 -2.13 -10.76
C GLY A 36 -1.32 -1.12 -10.79
N LEU A 37 -1.39 -0.34 -11.85
CA LEU A 37 -2.47 0.64 -12.10
C LEU A 37 -3.61 -0.01 -12.89
N PHE A 38 -4.84 0.18 -12.41
CA PHE A 38 -6.06 -0.31 -13.04
C PHE A 38 -7.06 0.84 -13.25
N ASN A 39 -8.05 0.61 -14.12
CA ASN A 39 -9.23 1.47 -14.24
C ASN A 39 -10.01 1.55 -12.91
N ALA A 40 -10.91 2.52 -12.79
CA ALA A 40 -11.80 2.72 -11.63
C ALA A 40 -12.53 1.46 -11.10
N ALA A 41 -12.73 0.43 -11.93
CA ALA A 41 -13.39 -0.81 -11.52
C ALA A 41 -12.41 -1.88 -10.99
N GLY A 42 -11.10 -1.63 -11.03
CA GLY A 42 -10.06 -2.62 -10.75
C GLY A 42 -10.04 -3.80 -11.74
N THR A 43 -10.72 -3.71 -12.89
CA THR A 43 -10.93 -4.85 -13.82
C THR A 43 -9.97 -4.87 -14.99
N THR A 44 -9.43 -3.73 -15.40
CA THR A 44 -8.54 -3.61 -16.56
C THR A 44 -7.29 -2.85 -16.17
N ALA A 45 -6.12 -3.45 -16.39
CA ALA A 45 -4.84 -2.77 -16.20
C ALA A 45 -4.70 -1.62 -17.20
N ILE A 46 -4.07 -0.53 -16.78
CA ILE A 46 -3.77 0.63 -17.62
C ILE A 46 -2.38 0.42 -18.25
N ASP A 47 -2.22 0.74 -19.54
CA ASP A 47 -0.91 0.73 -20.21
C ASP A 47 0.00 1.85 -19.68
N ASN A 48 1.32 1.63 -19.64
CA ASN A 48 2.27 2.65 -19.22
C ASN A 48 2.46 3.72 -20.31
N PRO A 49 2.01 4.98 -20.13
CA PRO A 49 2.11 6.02 -21.15
C PRO A 49 3.55 6.48 -21.42
N ASN A 50 4.50 6.11 -20.56
CA ASN A 50 5.91 6.50 -20.65
C ASN A 50 6.78 5.48 -21.42
N ILE A 51 6.19 4.38 -21.91
CA ILE A 51 6.89 3.30 -22.64
C ILE A 51 6.17 3.04 -23.96
N ALA A 52 6.92 2.88 -25.05
CA ALA A 52 6.34 2.57 -26.35
C ALA A 52 5.88 1.11 -26.44
N GLY A 53 4.57 0.89 -26.60
CA GLY A 53 3.95 -0.43 -26.77
C GLY A 53 2.66 -0.58 -25.96
N THR A 54 2.17 -1.81 -25.86
CA THR A 54 1.12 -2.23 -24.92
C THR A 54 1.80 -3.04 -23.82
N GLN A 55 1.76 -2.52 -22.60
CA GLN A 55 2.42 -3.05 -21.42
C GLN A 55 1.79 -2.42 -20.17
N ASN A 56 1.15 -3.26 -19.33
CA ASN A 56 0.58 -2.86 -18.04
C ASN A 56 1.55 -1.97 -17.26
N TYR A 57 1.05 -0.84 -16.76
CA TYR A 57 1.77 0.06 -15.88
C TYR A 57 1.89 -0.60 -14.50
N VAL A 58 3.09 -1.09 -14.22
CA VAL A 58 3.51 -1.60 -12.92
C VAL A 58 4.72 -0.80 -12.44
N VAL A 59 4.82 -0.64 -11.13
CA VAL A 59 5.95 0.00 -10.43
C VAL A 59 6.37 -0.86 -9.25
N THR A 60 7.55 -0.59 -8.70
CA THR A 60 8.06 -1.28 -7.51
C THR A 60 8.51 -0.25 -6.49
N THR A 61 8.18 -0.46 -5.22
CA THR A 61 8.57 0.47 -4.16
C THR A 61 10.08 0.51 -3.94
N ASP A 62 10.59 1.72 -3.69
CA ASP A 62 12.00 1.98 -3.40
C ASP A 62 12.39 1.57 -1.96
N ALA A 63 13.63 1.89 -1.56
CA ALA A 63 14.15 1.59 -0.22
C ALA A 63 13.34 2.25 0.93
N ASN A 64 12.54 3.28 0.63
CA ASN A 64 11.71 4.03 1.58
C ASN A 64 10.23 3.67 1.44
N GLY A 65 9.86 2.62 0.70
CA GLY A 65 8.47 2.27 0.42
C GLY A 65 7.76 3.22 -0.56
N SER A 66 8.48 4.16 -1.17
CA SER A 66 7.92 5.16 -2.08
C SER A 66 7.69 4.55 -3.47
N TYR A 67 6.60 4.95 -4.13
CA TYR A 67 6.27 4.57 -5.51
C TYR A 67 5.63 5.78 -6.21
N ALA A 68 5.61 5.81 -7.56
CA ALA A 68 4.98 6.89 -8.31
C ALA A 68 4.47 6.41 -9.68
N PHE A 69 3.22 6.76 -10.01
CA PHE A 69 2.67 6.63 -11.36
C PHE A 69 2.60 8.02 -11.99
N THR A 70 3.27 8.20 -13.12
CA THR A 70 3.47 9.50 -13.77
C THR A 70 2.95 9.51 -15.21
N GLY A 71 2.61 10.70 -15.73
CA GLY A 71 2.08 10.87 -17.08
C GLY A 71 0.63 10.41 -17.26
N LEU A 72 -0.13 10.26 -16.16
CA LEU A 72 -1.54 9.90 -16.21
C LEU A 72 -2.40 11.05 -16.74
N ALA A 73 -3.51 10.71 -17.38
CA ALA A 73 -4.54 11.67 -17.76
C ALA A 73 -5.51 11.88 -16.58
N ALA A 74 -6.33 12.93 -16.64
CA ALA A 74 -7.44 13.09 -15.71
C ALA A 74 -8.43 11.91 -15.86
N GLY A 75 -8.84 11.31 -14.75
CA GLY A 75 -9.66 10.11 -14.74
C GLY A 75 -9.72 9.43 -13.37
N THR A 76 -10.42 8.29 -13.31
CA THR A 76 -10.59 7.54 -12.06
C THR A 76 -9.88 6.19 -12.15
N TYR A 77 -9.08 5.87 -11.13
CA TYR A 77 -8.12 4.78 -11.11
C TYR A 77 -8.25 3.90 -9.87
N THR A 78 -7.58 2.76 -9.89
CA THR A 78 -7.41 1.88 -8.73
C THR A 78 -6.00 1.31 -8.73
N LEU A 79 -5.29 1.43 -7.61
CA LEU A 79 -4.00 0.79 -7.39
C LEU A 79 -4.19 -0.61 -6.80
N ARG A 80 -3.28 -1.52 -7.14
CA ARG A 80 -3.36 -2.92 -6.71
C ARG A 80 -2.00 -3.49 -6.33
N ILE A 81 -1.91 -4.06 -5.14
CA ILE A 81 -0.87 -5.01 -4.74
C ILE A 81 -1.42 -6.42 -5.00
N ALA A 82 -1.00 -7.04 -6.09
CA ALA A 82 -1.53 -8.33 -6.52
C ALA A 82 -1.03 -9.52 -5.66
N THR A 83 0.17 -9.38 -5.08
CA THR A 83 0.80 -10.36 -4.19
C THR A 83 1.53 -9.61 -3.06
N PRO A 84 0.92 -9.49 -1.87
CA PRO A 84 1.58 -8.83 -0.72
C PRO A 84 2.85 -9.57 -0.26
N PRO A 85 3.79 -8.87 0.40
CA PRO A 85 5.00 -9.49 0.96
C PRO A 85 4.66 -10.60 1.96
N VAL A 86 5.31 -11.75 1.86
CA VAL A 86 5.05 -12.91 2.75
C VAL A 86 5.24 -12.57 4.23
N ALA A 87 6.12 -11.62 4.56
CA ALA A 87 6.35 -11.15 5.93
C ALA A 87 5.24 -10.22 6.46
N LYS A 88 4.60 -9.42 5.59
CA LYS A 88 3.57 -8.43 5.90
C LYS A 88 2.38 -8.64 4.93
N PRO A 89 1.62 -9.75 5.08
CA PRO A 89 0.73 -10.24 4.03
C PRO A 89 -0.69 -9.64 4.04
N ASN A 90 -0.99 -8.73 4.97
CA ASN A 90 -2.31 -8.10 5.09
C ASN A 90 -2.17 -6.59 4.99
N SER A 91 -3.26 -5.92 4.63
CA SER A 91 -3.43 -4.51 5.02
C SER A 91 -3.90 -4.40 6.47
N SER A 92 -3.95 -3.18 6.96
CA SER A 92 -4.42 -2.84 8.30
C SER A 92 -5.90 -3.23 8.50
N PRO A 93 -6.32 -3.54 9.75
CA PRO A 93 -7.73 -3.65 10.08
C PRO A 93 -8.45 -2.29 10.18
N VAL A 94 -7.72 -1.18 10.22
CA VAL A 94 -8.25 0.20 10.17
C VAL A 94 -7.78 0.81 8.86
N THR A 95 -8.70 1.23 7.99
CA THR A 95 -8.32 1.63 6.63
C THR A 95 -9.24 2.71 6.05
N GLY A 96 -8.64 3.69 5.36
CA GLY A 96 -9.28 4.67 4.49
C GLY A 96 -9.96 3.99 3.29
N THR A 97 -11.21 3.57 3.43
CA THR A 97 -11.98 2.92 2.34
C THR A 97 -12.45 3.87 1.23
N THR A 98 -12.05 5.14 1.28
CA THR A 98 -12.39 6.23 0.35
C THR A 98 -11.14 7.06 0.03
N ASP A 99 -11.08 7.60 -1.18
CA ASP A 99 -10.18 8.69 -1.55
C ASP A 99 -10.64 9.95 -0.81
N ASP A 100 -10.00 10.28 0.31
CA ASP A 100 -10.36 11.40 1.20
C ASP A 100 -9.22 12.43 1.44
N GLY A 101 -8.05 12.20 0.85
CA GLY A 101 -6.89 13.10 0.89
C GLY A 101 -6.09 13.09 2.18
N ILE A 102 -6.26 12.08 3.04
CA ILE A 102 -5.36 11.83 4.18
C ILE A 102 -4.08 11.15 3.68
N ASP A 103 -2.92 11.66 4.12
CA ASP A 103 -1.57 11.15 3.81
C ASP A 103 -1.02 10.45 5.07
N ASN A 104 -0.30 9.33 4.90
CA ASN A 104 0.17 8.44 5.97
C ASN A 104 -0.91 7.53 6.63
N ASP A 105 -1.97 7.11 5.90
CA ASP A 105 -2.96 6.11 6.36
C ASP A 105 -3.13 4.89 5.43
N ASP A 106 -3.52 3.71 5.93
CA ASP A 106 -3.72 2.54 5.06
C ASP A 106 -5.01 2.64 4.23
N ASN A 107 -4.92 2.80 2.91
CA ASN A 107 -6.10 2.72 2.03
C ASN A 107 -6.28 1.31 1.42
N GLY A 108 -5.59 0.29 1.94
CA GLY A 108 -5.55 -1.05 1.37
C GLY A 108 -6.76 -1.94 1.69
N ILE A 109 -7.73 -1.95 0.78
CA ILE A 109 -8.91 -2.82 0.87
C ILE A 109 -8.53 -4.29 0.54
N GLN A 110 -8.33 -5.11 1.58
CA GLN A 110 -8.07 -6.56 1.49
C GLN A 110 -9.21 -7.41 2.09
N THR A 111 -9.75 -8.37 1.31
CA THR A 111 -10.83 -9.27 1.76
C THR A 111 -10.36 -10.63 2.28
N THR A 112 -9.07 -10.97 2.13
CA THR A 112 -8.51 -12.27 2.52
C THR A 112 -7.00 -12.13 2.76
N SER A 113 -6.51 -12.60 3.92
CA SER A 113 -5.09 -12.54 4.33
C SER A 113 -4.14 -13.17 3.30
N GLY A 114 -3.16 -12.39 2.82
CA GLY A 114 -2.24 -12.76 1.74
C GLY A 114 -2.84 -12.70 0.33
N GLY A 115 -4.08 -12.23 0.19
CA GLY A 115 -4.75 -12.00 -1.09
C GLY A 115 -4.51 -10.59 -1.64
N VAL A 116 -5.12 -10.32 -2.80
CA VAL A 116 -5.06 -9.02 -3.49
C VAL A 116 -5.54 -7.88 -2.59
N ILE A 117 -4.75 -6.81 -2.54
CA ILE A 117 -5.09 -5.53 -1.90
C ILE A 117 -5.36 -4.51 -3.01
N ASN A 118 -6.39 -3.67 -2.85
CA ASN A 118 -6.74 -2.61 -3.80
C ASN A 118 -6.92 -1.30 -3.03
N SER A 119 -6.58 -0.16 -3.64
CA SER A 119 -6.99 1.15 -3.12
C SER A 119 -8.52 1.36 -3.26
N PRO A 120 -9.06 2.47 -2.74
CA PRO A 120 -10.32 3.04 -3.18
C PRO A 120 -10.26 3.47 -4.67
N GLN A 121 -11.35 4.09 -5.15
CA GLN A 121 -11.36 4.79 -6.43
C GLN A 121 -10.68 6.15 -6.29
N ILE A 122 -9.51 6.31 -6.89
CA ILE A 122 -8.70 7.53 -6.86
C ILE A 122 -9.15 8.45 -8.01
N VAL A 123 -9.48 9.72 -7.74
CA VAL A 123 -10.04 10.65 -8.74
C VAL A 123 -9.03 11.75 -9.10
N LEU A 124 -8.21 11.51 -10.13
CA LEU A 124 -7.19 12.45 -10.58
C LEU A 124 -7.74 13.50 -11.54
N ALA A 125 -7.53 14.78 -11.21
CA ALA A 125 -7.68 15.92 -12.09
C ALA A 125 -6.47 16.12 -13.02
N ALA A 126 -6.59 17.05 -13.98
CA ALA A 126 -5.57 17.27 -15.00
C ALA A 126 -4.32 17.95 -14.42
N ASN A 127 -3.19 17.23 -14.43
CA ASN A 127 -1.91 17.62 -13.81
C ASN A 127 -1.95 17.68 -12.27
N GLU A 128 -2.85 16.92 -11.65
CA GLU A 128 -2.84 16.71 -10.20
C GLU A 128 -1.63 15.88 -9.77
N VAL A 129 -1.18 16.12 -8.53
CA VAL A 129 -0.22 15.27 -7.83
C VAL A 129 -0.88 14.84 -6.54
N ASP A 130 -1.50 13.68 -6.61
CA ASP A 130 -1.90 12.91 -5.44
C ASP A 130 -0.69 12.10 -4.95
N ASN A 131 -0.39 12.22 -3.65
CA ASN A 131 0.61 11.43 -2.95
C ASN A 131 0.01 10.61 -1.79
N THR A 132 -1.26 10.84 -1.47
CA THR A 132 -1.84 10.45 -0.17
C THR A 132 -2.29 9.00 -0.15
N VAL A 133 -2.21 8.30 -1.29
CA VAL A 133 -2.57 6.88 -1.40
C VAL A 133 -1.46 5.97 -0.87
N ASP A 134 -1.71 5.45 0.33
CA ASP A 134 -0.80 4.62 1.10
C ASP A 134 -1.33 3.19 1.32
N PHE A 135 -0.42 2.30 1.71
CA PHE A 135 -0.72 0.92 2.08
C PHE A 135 0.06 0.55 3.35
N GLY A 136 -0.63 0.49 4.48
CA GLY A 136 -0.10 0.02 5.76
C GLY A 136 -0.19 -1.50 5.83
N LEU A 137 0.92 -2.19 5.63
CA LEU A 137 0.93 -3.65 5.54
C LEU A 137 1.40 -4.32 6.82
N SER A 138 0.53 -5.12 7.42
CA SER A 138 0.78 -5.78 8.70
C SER A 138 1.10 -7.28 8.61
N ARG A 139 1.82 -7.76 9.62
CA ARG A 139 2.06 -9.19 9.85
C ARG A 139 0.72 -9.90 10.08
N ARG A 140 0.68 -11.23 9.93
CA ARG A 140 -0.53 -12.00 10.28
C ARG A 140 -0.94 -11.70 11.72
N ALA A 141 -2.07 -11.01 11.90
CA ALA A 141 -2.65 -10.67 13.19
C ALA A 141 -2.61 -11.90 14.12
N CYS A 142 -1.83 -11.80 15.20
CA CYS A 142 -1.39 -12.97 15.94
C CYS A 142 -2.50 -13.55 16.83
N ARG A 143 -3.39 -14.34 16.23
CA ARG A 143 -4.39 -15.15 16.93
C ARG A 143 -3.73 -16.30 17.71
N PHE A 144 -3.10 -15.93 18.82
CA PHE A 144 -2.67 -16.82 19.90
C PHE A 144 -1.80 -18.03 19.52
N TYR A 145 -0.88 -17.88 18.56
CA TYR A 145 0.26 -18.81 18.48
C TYR A 145 1.26 -18.51 19.59
N ARG A 146 1.00 -19.08 20.78
CA ARG A 146 1.99 -19.23 21.84
C ARG A 146 3.25 -19.84 21.23
N GLN A 147 4.41 -19.28 21.54
CA GLN A 147 5.68 -19.72 20.94
C GLN A 147 5.90 -21.21 21.18
N CYS A 148 6.00 -22.00 20.11
CA CYS A 148 6.59 -23.34 20.15
C CYS A 148 8.10 -23.22 20.35
N ARG A 149 8.49 -22.93 21.59
CA ARG A 149 9.88 -22.90 22.03
C ARG A 149 10.41 -24.33 22.03
N PHE A 150 11.18 -24.68 21.01
CA PHE A 150 11.97 -25.91 21.04
C PHE A 150 13.00 -25.83 22.19
N LEU A 151 13.14 -26.95 22.89
CA LEU A 151 14.20 -27.24 23.85
C LEU A 151 15.18 -28.24 23.21
#